data_AF-A0A7S2WUK7-F1
#
_entry.id   AF-A0A7S2WUK7-F1
#
_cell.length_a   1.000
_cell.length_b   1.000
_cell.length_c   1.000
_cell.angle_alpha   90.00
_cell.angle_beta   90.00
_cell.angle_gamma   90.00
#
_symmetry.space_group_name_H-M   'P 1'
#
loop_
_entity.id
_entity.type
_entity.pdbx_description
1 polymer ?
#
loop_
_entity_poly.entity_id
_entity_poly.type
_entity_poly.pdbx_seq_one_letter_code
_entity_poly.pdbx_strand_id
1 'polypeptide(L)'
;GRAIPLTAQQAVRDVTQRTRALLYPQRILPPEALHQALKAVGEALGRRRFVGYATATFIVFEDASSGRPRLWAEDLWPYLCPGLVSHWTYQILTQPPHHRAGGDSHSVLTPSDAESLTQTSLADTQTSRGSAIVSVEREYLTVPRFFHPKLGAVPFPSFFKLCRLQGVSFDLRSRTGVAFHLLGSFSDGLVGFIALARNHGDALRNADSIMGFFKKHVGNRTLAAAALAEGNEDDGFDQFIATGDTIKAHKVKIEKGERLAKEEKARLLRDSHRRG
;
A
#
# COMPACT_ATOMS: atom_id res chain seq x y z
N GLY A 1 24.57 -10.03 -12.96
CA GLY A 1 23.90 -9.96 -11.65
C GLY A 1 22.47 -10.41 -11.80
N ARG A 2 21.93 -11.17 -10.84
CA ARG A 2 20.53 -11.60 -10.85
C ARG A 2 19.68 -10.48 -10.24
N ALA A 3 18.75 -9.93 -10.99
CA ALA A 3 17.75 -9.02 -10.43
C ALA A 3 16.62 -9.84 -9.78
N ILE A 4 16.18 -9.41 -8.61
CA ILE A 4 15.14 -10.08 -7.84
C ILE A 4 14.02 -9.07 -7.62
N PRO A 5 12.81 -9.28 -8.20
CA PRO A 5 11.65 -8.45 -7.90
C PRO A 5 11.32 -8.53 -6.40
N LEU A 6 11.29 -7.39 -5.72
CA LEU A 6 11.05 -7.33 -4.27
C LEU A 6 9.58 -7.08 -3.94
N THR A 7 8.92 -6.20 -4.71
CA THR A 7 7.53 -5.80 -4.46
C THR A 7 6.92 -5.14 -5.69
N ALA A 8 5.59 -5.08 -5.74
CA ALA A 8 4.81 -4.42 -6.77
C ALA A 8 3.66 -3.64 -6.12
N GLN A 9 3.67 -2.32 -6.29
CA GLN A 9 2.71 -1.40 -5.69
C GLN A 9 1.97 -0.61 -6.77
N GLN A 10 0.70 -0.35 -6.54
CA GLN A 10 -0.11 0.53 -7.37
C GLN A 10 -0.06 1.96 -6.82
N ALA A 11 0.23 2.94 -7.69
CA ALA A 11 0.16 4.35 -7.33
C ALA A 11 -1.29 4.82 -7.19
N VAL A 12 -1.59 5.45 -6.05
CA VAL A 12 -2.84 6.19 -5.82
C VAL A 12 -2.57 7.64 -6.23
N ARG A 13 -3.01 8.01 -7.43
CA ARG A 13 -2.77 9.33 -8.02
C ARG A 13 -3.97 10.27 -7.85
N ASP A 14 -3.69 11.55 -7.68
CA ASP A 14 -4.71 12.60 -7.66
C ASP A 14 -5.09 13.06 -9.08
N VAL A 15 -6.00 14.06 -9.17
CA VAL A 15 -6.46 14.63 -10.44
C VAL A 15 -5.34 15.29 -11.25
N THR A 16 -4.23 15.67 -10.60
CA THR A 16 -3.02 16.23 -11.23
C THR A 16 -1.99 15.17 -11.59
N GLN A 17 -2.35 13.88 -11.52
CA GLN A 17 -1.48 12.72 -11.74
C GLN A 17 -0.32 12.59 -10.74
N ARG A 18 -0.33 13.32 -9.63
CA ARG A 18 0.68 13.18 -8.57
C ARG A 18 0.36 11.97 -7.70
N THR A 19 1.36 11.13 -7.47
CA THR A 19 1.23 9.99 -6.54
C THR A 19 1.13 10.51 -5.11
N ARG A 20 0.03 10.19 -4.44
CA ARG A 20 -0.23 10.56 -3.04
C ARG A 20 -0.06 9.40 -2.07
N ALA A 21 -0.30 8.18 -2.53
CA ALA A 21 -0.10 6.97 -1.75
C ALA A 21 0.29 5.79 -2.66
N LEU A 22 0.74 4.70 -2.05
CA LEU A 22 1.05 3.43 -2.71
C LEU A 22 0.21 2.33 -2.07
N LEU A 23 -0.44 1.51 -2.89
CA LEU A 23 -1.29 0.40 -2.48
C LEU A 23 -0.62 -0.92 -2.86
N TYR A 24 -0.56 -1.86 -1.91
CA TYR A 24 0.04 -3.18 -2.10
C TYR A 24 -0.99 -4.28 -1.78
N PRO A 25 -1.03 -5.37 -2.56
CA PRO A 25 -0.33 -5.56 -3.83
C PRO A 25 -0.96 -4.73 -4.96
N GLN A 26 -0.25 -4.52 -6.06
CA GLN A 26 -0.87 -4.01 -7.29
C GLN A 26 -1.83 -5.07 -7.88
N ARG A 27 -3.00 -4.64 -8.38
CA ARG A 27 -4.01 -5.54 -8.98
C ARG A 27 -4.39 -5.15 -10.42
N ILE A 28 -3.67 -4.20 -11.02
CA ILE A 28 -4.00 -3.69 -12.36
C ILE A 28 -3.48 -4.65 -13.43
N LEU A 29 -2.25 -5.14 -13.26
CA LEU A 29 -1.60 -6.02 -14.22
C LEU A 29 -1.58 -7.47 -13.74
N PRO A 30 -1.69 -8.45 -14.67
CA PRO A 30 -1.34 -9.82 -14.38
C PRO A 30 0.09 -9.92 -13.81
N PRO A 31 0.32 -10.71 -12.76
CA PRO A 31 1.65 -10.87 -12.14
C PRO A 31 2.74 -11.26 -13.14
N GLU A 32 2.41 -12.10 -14.13
CA GLU A 32 3.35 -12.61 -15.13
C GLU A 32 3.86 -11.49 -16.04
N ALA A 33 2.96 -10.59 -16.48
CA ALA A 33 3.33 -9.47 -17.34
C ALA A 33 4.30 -8.52 -16.61
N LEU A 34 4.03 -8.25 -15.33
CA LEU A 34 4.89 -7.41 -14.51
C LEU A 34 6.23 -8.11 -14.23
N HIS A 35 6.22 -9.41 -13.95
CA HIS A 35 7.44 -10.19 -13.71
C HIS A 35 8.37 -10.14 -14.94
N GLN A 36 7.85 -10.35 -16.14
CA GLN A 36 8.66 -10.28 -17.37
C GLN A 36 9.23 -8.87 -17.61
N ALA A 37 8.42 -7.83 -17.37
CA ALA A 37 8.90 -6.45 -17.49
C ALA A 37 10.05 -6.16 -16.50
N LEU A 38 9.90 -6.55 -15.23
CA LEU A 38 10.92 -6.38 -14.20
C LEU A 38 12.18 -7.21 -14.47
N LYS A 39 12.02 -8.43 -15.00
CA LYS A 39 13.14 -9.27 -15.42
C LYS A 39 13.96 -8.59 -16.52
N ALA A 40 13.30 -8.04 -17.55
CA ALA A 40 13.97 -7.33 -18.63
C ALA A 40 14.74 -6.08 -18.14
N VAL A 41 14.13 -5.29 -17.24
CA VAL A 41 14.80 -4.15 -16.59
C VAL A 41 16.02 -4.62 -15.78
N GLY A 42 15.85 -5.69 -15.02
CA GLY A 42 16.89 -6.28 -14.20
C GLY A 42 18.09 -6.80 -15.00
N GLU A 43 17.85 -7.47 -16.12
CA GLU A 43 18.88 -7.92 -17.05
C GLU A 43 19.61 -6.75 -17.71
N ALA A 44 18.89 -5.68 -18.07
CA ALA A 44 19.50 -4.47 -18.61
C ALA A 44 20.43 -3.76 -17.59
N LEU A 45 19.99 -3.64 -16.34
CA LEU A 45 20.80 -3.11 -15.24
C LEU A 45 22.01 -4.02 -14.94
N GLY A 46 21.80 -5.34 -14.95
CA GLY A 46 22.85 -6.32 -14.74
C GLY A 46 23.96 -6.25 -15.78
N ARG A 47 23.63 -6.03 -17.06
CA ARG A 47 24.62 -5.79 -18.13
C ARG A 47 25.46 -4.54 -17.91
N ARG A 48 24.90 -3.53 -17.23
CA ARG A 48 25.60 -2.29 -16.83
C ARG A 48 26.36 -2.43 -15.52
N ARG A 49 26.45 -3.64 -14.95
CA ARG A 49 27.08 -3.93 -13.65
C ARG A 49 26.49 -3.10 -12.50
N PHE A 50 25.22 -2.70 -12.61
CA PHE A 50 24.53 -2.01 -11.53
C PHE A 50 24.35 -2.96 -10.34
N VAL A 51 24.68 -2.47 -9.14
CA VAL A 51 24.50 -3.17 -7.87
C VAL A 51 23.78 -2.24 -6.91
N GLY A 52 22.63 -2.67 -6.41
CA GLY A 52 21.81 -1.88 -5.51
C GLY A 52 20.32 -2.09 -5.75
N TYR A 53 19.52 -1.18 -5.18
CA TYR A 53 18.08 -1.15 -5.37
C TYR A 53 17.72 -0.33 -6.60
N ALA A 54 16.73 -0.80 -7.35
CA ALA A 54 16.13 -0.03 -8.43
C ALA A 54 14.61 -0.15 -8.36
N THR A 55 13.92 0.96 -8.59
CA THR A 55 12.46 1.01 -8.72
C THR A 55 12.12 1.42 -10.14
N ALA A 56 11.41 0.57 -10.87
CA ALA A 56 10.84 0.92 -12.17
C ALA A 56 9.37 1.29 -11.99
N THR A 57 8.95 2.41 -12.59
CA THR A 57 7.55 2.81 -12.64
C THR A 57 6.98 2.50 -14.02
N PHE A 58 5.72 2.12 -14.04
CA PHE A 58 5.01 1.78 -15.27
C PHE A 58 3.67 2.49 -15.31
N ILE A 59 3.30 2.98 -16.49
CA ILE A 59 1.94 3.41 -16.80
C ILE A 59 1.22 2.22 -17.42
N VAL A 60 0.01 1.95 -16.94
CA VAL A 60 -0.84 0.89 -17.44
C VAL A 60 -2.06 1.50 -18.09
N PHE A 61 -2.35 1.06 -19.31
CA PHE A 61 -3.49 1.53 -20.10
C PHE A 61 -4.11 0.38 -20.86
N GLU A 62 -5.37 0.54 -21.22
CA GLU A 62 -6.07 -0.43 -22.05
C GLU A 62 -5.78 -0.14 -23.52
N ASP A 63 -5.36 -1.16 -24.25
CA ASP A 63 -5.15 -1.05 -25.69
C ASP A 63 -6.50 -1.04 -26.42
N ALA A 64 -6.82 0.07 -27.07
CA ALA A 64 -8.08 0.27 -27.80
C ALA A 64 -8.37 -0.81 -28.84
N SER A 65 -7.34 -1.45 -29.39
CA SER A 65 -7.51 -2.50 -30.40
C SER A 65 -7.81 -3.89 -29.82
N SER A 66 -7.29 -4.20 -28.64
CA SER A 66 -7.38 -5.55 -28.06
C SER A 66 -8.19 -5.61 -26.76
N GLY A 67 -8.51 -4.48 -26.14
CA GLY A 67 -9.13 -4.41 -24.81
C GLY A 67 -8.26 -4.97 -23.69
N ARG A 68 -6.97 -5.24 -23.97
CA ARG A 68 -6.04 -5.85 -23.01
C ARG A 68 -5.18 -4.77 -22.35
N PRO A 69 -4.83 -4.94 -21.06
CA PRO A 69 -3.92 -4.02 -20.40
C PRO A 69 -2.52 -4.13 -21.03
N ARG A 70 -1.94 -2.98 -21.35
CA ARG A 70 -0.54 -2.81 -21.75
C ARG A 70 0.18 -1.95 -20.73
N LEU A 71 1.48 -2.16 -20.61
CA LEU A 71 2.35 -1.41 -19.70
C LEU A 71 3.47 -0.74 -20.49
N TRP A 72 3.77 0.51 -20.17
CA TRP A 72 4.95 1.24 -20.65
C TRP A 72 5.79 1.69 -19.46
N ALA A 73 7.11 1.57 -19.58
CA ALA A 73 8.03 2.09 -18.59
C ALA A 73 7.98 3.62 -18.61
N GLU A 74 7.75 4.24 -17.45
CA GLU A 74 7.71 5.69 -17.28
C GLU A 74 9.08 6.18 -16.77
N ASP A 75 9.57 5.59 -15.68
CA ASP A 75 10.79 6.02 -15.02
C ASP A 75 11.56 4.84 -14.39
N LEU A 76 12.84 5.09 -14.11
CA LEU A 76 13.72 4.17 -13.38
C LEU A 76 14.53 4.93 -12.33
N TRP A 77 14.35 4.56 -11.06
CA TRP A 77 15.06 5.15 -9.93
C TRP A 77 16.09 4.15 -9.39
N PRO A 78 17.39 4.31 -9.67
CA PRO A 78 18.44 3.37 -9.29
C PRO A 78 18.89 3.57 -7.82
N TYR A 79 17.92 3.71 -6.91
CA TYR A 79 18.16 3.85 -5.48
C TYR A 79 16.99 3.29 -4.66
N LEU A 80 17.21 3.16 -3.36
CA LEU A 80 16.19 2.75 -2.39
C LEU A 80 15.10 3.83 -2.31
N CYS A 81 13.88 3.47 -2.72
CA CYS A 81 12.76 4.38 -2.73
C CYS A 81 11.89 4.20 -1.47
N PRO A 82 11.17 5.25 -1.02
CA PRO A 82 10.31 5.17 0.16
C PRO A 82 9.27 4.05 0.08
N GLY A 83 8.74 3.74 -1.11
CA GLY A 83 7.80 2.63 -1.31
C GLY A 83 8.38 1.25 -0.94
N LEU A 84 9.66 1.03 -1.24
CA LEU A 84 10.36 -0.21 -0.88
C LEU A 84 10.62 -0.27 0.63
N VAL A 85 10.98 0.85 1.25
CA VAL A 85 11.12 0.95 2.72
C VAL A 85 9.80 0.62 3.40
N SER A 86 8.68 1.18 2.92
CA SER A 86 7.34 0.84 3.43
C SER A 86 7.03 -0.66 3.30
N HIS A 87 7.45 -1.30 2.20
CA HIS A 87 7.26 -2.74 2.03
C HIS A 87 8.09 -3.56 3.02
N TRP A 88 9.32 -3.15 3.33
CA TRP A 88 10.09 -3.79 4.40
C TRP A 88 9.46 -3.59 5.78
N THR A 89 8.95 -2.39 6.08
CA THR A 89 8.18 -2.15 7.31
C THR A 89 6.98 -3.10 7.38
N TYR A 90 6.25 -3.27 6.27
CA TYR A 90 5.19 -4.26 6.17
C TYR A 90 5.69 -5.68 6.49
N GLN A 91 6.79 -6.14 5.91
CA GLN A 91 7.35 -7.47 6.17
C GLN A 91 7.68 -7.63 7.67
N ILE A 92 8.34 -6.64 8.27
CA ILE A 92 8.70 -6.66 9.70
C ILE A 92 7.46 -6.74 10.61
N LEU A 93 6.40 -6.01 10.27
CA LEU A 93 5.15 -5.96 11.04
C LEU A 93 4.28 -7.20 10.86
N THR A 94 4.43 -7.90 9.74
CA THR A 94 3.57 -9.04 9.37
C THR A 94 4.22 -10.40 9.55
N GLN A 95 5.54 -10.46 9.65
CA GLN A 95 6.26 -11.72 9.85
C GLN A 95 6.05 -12.30 11.27
N PRO A 96 5.85 -13.63 11.40
CA PRO A 96 5.87 -14.30 12.69
C PRO A 96 7.22 -14.15 13.40
N PRO A 97 7.25 -14.06 14.74
CA PRO A 97 8.50 -13.98 15.52
C PRO A 97 9.49 -15.12 15.21
N HIS A 98 8.99 -16.31 14.89
CA HIS A 98 9.79 -17.51 14.63
C HIS A 98 10.48 -17.54 13.25
N HIS A 99 10.11 -16.66 12.31
CA HIS A 99 10.78 -16.54 11.01
C HIS A 99 12.08 -15.70 11.06
N ARG A 100 12.39 -15.08 12.20
CA ARG A 100 13.59 -14.24 12.35
C ARG A 100 14.88 -15.02 12.65
N ALA A 101 14.79 -16.33 12.88
CA ALA A 101 15.93 -17.16 13.30
C ALA A 101 16.65 -17.89 12.15
N GLY A 102 16.12 -17.86 10.92
CA GLY A 102 16.76 -18.47 9.75
C GLY A 102 16.99 -17.40 8.68
N GLY A 103 18.25 -17.19 8.30
CA GLY A 103 18.60 -16.38 7.14
C GLY A 103 17.86 -16.84 5.88
N ASP A 104 17.64 -15.91 4.95
CA ASP A 104 17.08 -16.14 3.60
C ASP A 104 15.55 -16.19 3.43
N SER A 105 14.77 -15.54 4.30
CA SER A 105 13.34 -15.29 4.01
C SER A 105 13.09 -13.90 3.42
N HIS A 106 13.72 -13.59 2.29
CA HIS A 106 13.12 -12.64 1.36
C HIS A 106 11.97 -13.40 0.69
N SER A 107 10.71 -12.98 0.89
CA SER A 107 9.59 -13.55 0.13
C SER A 107 9.77 -13.16 -1.34
N VAL A 108 10.49 -14.01 -2.06
CA VAL A 108 10.65 -13.94 -3.50
C VAL A 108 9.29 -14.25 -4.09
N LEU A 109 8.80 -13.40 -4.99
CA LEU A 109 7.75 -13.81 -5.94
C LEU A 109 8.34 -14.96 -6.76
N THR A 110 8.19 -16.19 -6.28
CA THR A 110 8.59 -17.37 -7.04
C THR A 110 7.43 -17.75 -7.96
N PRO A 111 7.71 -18.30 -9.16
CA PRO A 111 6.65 -18.79 -10.04
C PRO A 111 5.73 -19.83 -9.38
N SER A 112 6.16 -20.48 -8.30
CA SER A 112 5.38 -21.47 -7.56
C SER A 112 4.21 -20.88 -6.77
N ASP A 113 4.26 -19.59 -6.42
CA ASP A 113 3.20 -18.93 -5.66
C ASP A 113 2.00 -18.53 -6.54
N ALA A 114 2.20 -18.49 -7.87
CA ALA A 114 1.13 -18.22 -8.84
C ALA A 114 0.18 -19.42 -9.01
N GLU A 115 0.65 -20.65 -8.77
CA GLU A 115 -0.17 -21.86 -8.92
C GLU A 115 -1.05 -22.16 -7.68
N SER A 116 -0.74 -21.56 -6.53
CA SER A 116 -1.49 -21.80 -5.27
C SER A 116 -2.78 -20.97 -5.16
N LEU A 117 -2.99 -19.99 -6.03
CA LEU A 117 -4.17 -19.10 -5.98
C LEU A 117 -5.44 -19.70 -6.61
N THR A 118 -5.42 -20.96 -7.08
CA THR A 118 -6.55 -21.55 -7.85
C THR A 118 -7.17 -22.83 -7.31
N GLN A 119 -6.83 -23.33 -6.12
CA GLN A 119 -7.51 -24.51 -5.58
C GLN A 119 -8.07 -24.31 -4.16
N THR A 120 -9.24 -23.69 -4.11
CA THR A 120 -10.24 -24.10 -3.11
C THR A 120 -10.74 -25.49 -3.50
N SER A 121 -10.24 -26.54 -2.85
CA SER A 121 -10.93 -27.84 -2.79
C SER A 121 -11.13 -28.23 -1.34
N LEU A 122 -12.39 -28.50 -1.02
CA LEU A 122 -12.87 -29.09 0.22
C LEU A 122 -12.54 -30.60 0.20
N ALA A 123 -12.24 -31.16 1.38
CA ALA A 123 -11.87 -32.56 1.68
C ALA A 123 -10.45 -32.95 1.17
N ASP A 124 -9.53 -33.51 1.97
CA ASP A 124 -9.73 -34.57 2.95
C ASP A 124 -8.64 -34.64 4.04
N THR A 125 -8.84 -35.59 4.94
CA THR A 125 -8.39 -35.73 6.34
C THR A 125 -7.02 -36.41 6.53
N GLN A 126 -6.22 -35.92 7.50
CA GLN A 126 -5.12 -36.60 8.25
C GLN A 126 -3.86 -37.03 7.44
N THR A 127 -2.59 -36.86 7.82
CA THR A 127 -1.91 -36.70 9.12
C THR A 127 -0.47 -36.24 8.83
N SER A 128 -0.09 -35.02 9.20
CA SER A 128 1.30 -34.71 9.57
C SER A 128 1.31 -33.45 10.44
N ARG A 129 1.80 -33.59 11.66
CA ARG A 129 1.95 -32.51 12.64
C ARG A 129 3.14 -31.64 12.24
N GLY A 130 2.91 -30.76 11.27
CA GLY A 130 3.67 -29.52 11.09
C GLY A 130 2.65 -28.41 11.09
N SER A 131 2.66 -27.53 12.09
CA SER A 131 1.78 -26.36 12.09
C SER A 131 2.13 -25.52 10.87
N ALA A 132 1.36 -25.66 9.80
CA ALA A 132 1.41 -24.78 8.65
C ALA A 132 1.01 -23.40 9.19
N ILE A 133 2.01 -22.56 9.47
CA ILE A 133 1.80 -21.16 9.80
C ILE A 133 1.22 -20.55 8.53
N VAL A 134 -0.11 -20.41 8.50
CA VAL A 134 -0.80 -19.65 7.46
C VAL A 134 -0.26 -18.22 7.57
N SER A 135 0.66 -17.84 6.68
CA SER A 135 1.03 -16.45 6.50
C SER A 135 -0.22 -15.74 6.04
N VAL A 136 -0.93 -15.10 6.97
CA VAL A 136 -2.15 -14.40 6.60
C VAL A 136 -1.72 -13.18 5.82
N GLU A 137 -1.81 -13.26 4.49
CA GLU A 137 -1.44 -12.17 3.60
C GLU A 137 -2.18 -10.91 4.03
N ARG A 138 -1.43 -9.81 4.12
CA ARG A 138 -1.94 -8.50 4.52
C ARG A 138 -1.75 -7.58 3.34
N GLU A 139 -2.68 -6.66 3.22
CA GLU A 139 -2.61 -5.62 2.22
C GLU A 139 -2.38 -4.30 2.94
N TYR A 140 -1.80 -3.33 2.23
CA TYR A 140 -1.53 -2.05 2.85
C TYR A 140 -1.65 -0.90 1.87
N LEU A 141 -1.97 0.26 2.43
CA LEU A 141 -1.74 1.55 1.82
C LEU A 141 -0.66 2.29 2.61
N THR A 142 0.31 2.87 1.92
CA THR A 142 1.32 3.74 2.55
C THR A 142 1.29 5.13 1.95
N VAL A 143 1.40 6.13 2.82
CA VAL A 143 1.77 7.49 2.46
C VAL A 143 3.20 7.66 2.97
N PRO A 144 4.22 7.54 2.10
CA PRO A 144 5.60 7.44 2.57
C PRO A 144 6.07 8.69 3.29
N ARG A 145 5.59 9.87 2.85
CA ARG A 145 5.98 11.18 3.35
C ARG A 145 4.81 12.16 3.22
N PHE A 146 4.52 12.88 4.29
CA PHE A 146 3.67 14.06 4.30
C PHE A 146 4.18 15.04 5.36
N PHE A 147 4.02 16.34 5.10
CA PHE A 147 4.57 17.41 5.93
C PHE A 147 3.45 18.33 6.42
N HIS A 148 3.49 18.69 7.71
CA HIS A 148 2.71 19.79 8.25
C HIS A 148 3.52 20.57 9.29
N PRO A 149 3.65 21.90 9.18
CA PRO A 149 4.42 22.70 10.13
C PRO A 149 3.82 22.61 11.54
N LYS A 150 2.49 22.60 11.68
CA LYS A 150 1.83 22.47 13.00
C LYS A 150 2.02 21.11 13.67
N LEU A 151 2.40 20.07 12.92
CA LEU A 151 2.67 18.77 13.53
C LEU A 151 3.92 18.82 14.41
N GLY A 152 4.94 19.57 13.98
CA GLY A 152 6.18 19.77 14.73
C GLY A 152 5.99 20.47 16.07
N ALA A 153 4.93 21.27 16.20
CA ALA A 153 4.57 21.96 17.45
C ALA A 153 3.89 21.03 18.48
N VAL A 154 3.42 19.86 18.07
CA VAL A 154 2.77 18.90 18.97
C VAL A 154 3.85 18.07 19.68
N PRO A 155 3.87 17.97 21.01
CA PRO A 155 4.79 17.08 21.70
C PRO A 155 4.59 15.63 21.27
N PHE A 156 5.68 14.94 20.92
CA PHE A 156 5.66 13.56 20.43
C PHE A 156 4.81 12.62 21.30
N PRO A 157 4.95 12.56 22.64
CA PRO A 157 4.13 11.66 23.45
C PRO A 157 2.64 11.99 23.40
N SER A 158 2.29 13.28 23.35
CA SER A 158 0.90 13.75 23.29
C SER A 158 0.25 13.35 21.96
N PHE A 159 0.99 13.46 20.85
CA PHE A 159 0.51 13.03 19.54
C PHE A 159 0.16 11.54 19.51
N PHE A 160 1.07 10.66 19.93
CA PHE A 160 0.85 9.22 19.90
C PHE A 160 -0.19 8.76 20.92
N LYS A 161 -0.28 9.43 22.08
CA LYS A 161 -1.37 9.21 23.04
C LYS A 161 -2.73 9.52 22.41
N LEU A 162 -2.84 10.65 21.70
CA LEU A 162 -4.07 11.06 21.04
C LEU A 162 -4.43 10.12 19.88
N CYS A 163 -3.46 9.67 19.08
CA CYS A 163 -3.66 8.65 18.06
C CYS A 163 -4.29 7.38 18.65
N ARG A 164 -3.70 6.87 19.73
CA ARG A 164 -4.21 5.66 20.43
C ARG A 164 -5.63 5.86 20.97
N LEU A 165 -5.94 7.01 21.55
CA LEU A 165 -7.29 7.34 22.03
C LEU A 165 -8.33 7.41 20.90
N GLN A 166 -7.92 7.76 19.69
CA GLN A 166 -8.77 7.81 18.50
C GLN A 166 -8.76 6.50 17.70
N GLY A 167 -8.17 5.42 18.23
CA GLY A 167 -8.09 4.12 17.55
C GLY A 167 -7.09 4.09 16.40
N VAL A 168 -6.28 5.14 16.20
CA VAL A 168 -5.18 5.16 15.25
C VAL A 168 -3.96 4.52 15.90
N SER A 169 -3.84 3.21 15.75
CA SER A 169 -2.68 2.46 16.21
C SER A 169 -2.55 1.16 15.44
N PHE A 170 -1.37 0.53 15.52
CA PHE A 170 -1.14 -0.80 15.00
C PHE A 170 -1.35 -1.82 16.12
N ASP A 171 -2.20 -2.81 15.87
CA ASP A 171 -2.41 -3.94 16.77
C ASP A 171 -1.47 -5.09 16.40
N LEU A 172 -0.54 -5.41 17.31
CA LEU A 172 0.42 -6.50 17.16
C LEU A 172 -0.25 -7.88 17.09
N ARG A 173 -1.43 -8.06 17.73
CA ARG A 173 -2.13 -9.35 17.77
C ARG A 173 -2.80 -9.64 16.43
N SER A 174 -3.60 -8.71 15.93
CA SER A 174 -4.27 -8.86 14.63
C SER A 174 -3.35 -8.58 13.42
N ARG A 175 -2.23 -7.90 13.66
CA ARG A 175 -1.31 -7.36 12.64
C ARG A 175 -2.05 -6.47 11.64
N THR A 176 -2.88 -5.56 12.16
CA THR A 176 -3.66 -4.60 11.39
C THR A 176 -3.67 -3.24 12.08
N GLY A 177 -4.03 -2.19 11.34
CA GLY A 177 -4.07 -0.82 11.84
C GLY A 177 -2.97 0.04 11.23
N VAL A 178 -2.63 1.13 11.90
CA VAL A 178 -1.74 2.18 11.35
C VAL A 178 -0.42 2.20 12.11
N ALA A 179 0.68 2.06 11.37
CA ALA A 179 2.03 2.32 11.87
C ALA A 179 2.58 3.59 11.20
N PHE A 180 3.39 4.36 11.92
CA PHE A 180 3.96 5.61 11.42
C PHE A 180 5.41 5.41 10.97
N HIS A 181 5.79 6.08 9.89
CA HIS A 181 7.17 6.25 9.48
C HIS A 181 7.67 7.59 10.02
N LEU A 182 8.67 7.56 10.88
CA LEU A 182 9.35 8.76 11.34
C LEU A 182 10.57 8.97 10.45
N LEU A 183 10.43 9.86 9.46
CA LEU A 183 11.47 10.13 8.45
C LEU A 183 12.57 11.08 8.95
N GLY A 184 12.50 11.49 10.21
CA GLY A 184 13.35 12.49 10.84
C GLY A 184 12.88 12.76 12.26
N SER A 185 13.17 13.95 12.80
CA SER A 185 12.60 14.36 14.06
C SER A 185 11.11 14.66 13.87
N PHE A 186 10.27 14.24 14.81
CA PHE A 186 8.85 14.57 14.77
C PHE A 186 8.62 16.10 14.81
N SER A 187 9.53 16.84 15.45
CA SER A 187 9.54 18.31 15.46
C SER A 187 9.67 18.94 14.08
N ASP A 188 10.16 18.19 13.08
CA ASP A 188 10.32 18.68 11.71
C ASP A 188 8.97 18.70 10.96
N GLY A 189 7.89 18.26 11.62
CA GLY A 189 6.55 18.19 11.02
C GLY A 189 6.43 17.14 9.92
N LEU A 190 7.44 16.27 9.77
CA LEU A 190 7.51 15.25 8.73
C LEU A 190 7.20 13.87 9.28
N VAL A 191 6.25 13.21 8.64
CA VAL A 191 5.81 11.88 9.04
C VAL A 191 5.30 11.14 7.81
N GLY A 192 5.34 9.81 7.86
CA GLY A 192 4.67 8.92 6.93
C GLY A 192 3.81 7.94 7.70
N PHE A 193 3.00 7.16 7.00
CA PHE A 193 2.32 6.04 7.63
C PHE A 193 2.13 4.87 6.65
N ILE A 194 1.87 3.72 7.24
CA ILE A 194 1.41 2.52 6.58
C ILE A 194 0.15 2.01 7.31
N ALA A 195 -0.93 1.87 6.56
CA ALA A 195 -2.21 1.36 7.02
C ALA A 195 -2.36 -0.07 6.52
N LEU A 196 -2.18 -1.04 7.44
CA LEU A 196 -2.26 -2.47 7.16
C LEU A 196 -3.65 -3.01 7.45
N ALA A 197 -4.12 -3.91 6.60
CA ALA A 197 -5.37 -4.62 6.80
C ALA A 197 -5.40 -5.97 6.07
N ARG A 198 -6.55 -6.66 6.13
CA ARG A 198 -6.76 -7.95 5.46
C ARG A 198 -7.09 -7.83 3.97
N ASN A 199 -7.51 -6.65 3.52
CA ASN A 199 -7.85 -6.34 2.14
C ASN A 199 -7.69 -4.83 1.87
N HIS A 200 -7.65 -4.44 0.59
CA HIS A 200 -7.50 -3.06 0.12
C HIS A 200 -8.57 -2.14 0.69
N GLY A 201 -9.83 -2.58 0.74
CA GLY A 201 -10.93 -1.79 1.27
C GLY A 201 -10.70 -1.41 2.74
N ASP A 202 -10.31 -2.36 3.58
CA ASP A 202 -9.96 -2.10 4.98
C ASP A 202 -8.68 -1.26 5.13
N ALA A 203 -7.67 -1.46 4.29
CA ALA A 203 -6.46 -0.66 4.31
C ALA A 203 -6.75 0.81 3.97
N LEU A 204 -7.61 1.04 2.98
CA LEU A 204 -8.13 2.35 2.61
C LEU A 204 -9.00 2.95 3.71
N ARG A 205 -9.83 2.17 4.42
CA ARG A 205 -10.59 2.64 5.59
C ARG A 205 -9.68 3.08 6.72
N ASN A 206 -8.64 2.30 7.02
CA ASN A 206 -7.64 2.66 8.02
C ASN A 206 -6.90 3.94 7.63
N ALA A 207 -6.53 4.09 6.35
CA ALA A 207 -5.90 5.29 5.81
C ALA A 207 -6.84 6.52 5.87
N ASP A 208 -8.11 6.37 5.48
CA ASP A 208 -9.13 7.42 5.55
C ASP A 208 -9.35 7.88 7.00
N SER A 209 -9.36 6.95 7.97
CA SER A 209 -9.47 7.25 9.39
C SER A 209 -8.31 8.11 9.91
N ILE A 210 -7.05 7.76 9.60
CA ILE A 210 -5.90 8.58 10.00
C ILE A 210 -5.85 9.92 9.27
N MET A 211 -6.26 9.98 8.00
CA MET A 211 -6.39 11.28 7.32
C MET A 211 -7.47 12.15 7.96
N GLY A 212 -8.61 11.58 8.36
CA GLY A 212 -9.64 12.28 9.13
C GLY A 212 -9.13 12.78 10.49
N PHE A 213 -8.32 11.96 11.18
CA PHE A 213 -7.64 12.36 12.41
C PHE A 213 -6.76 13.60 12.20
N PHE A 214 -5.92 13.60 11.16
CA PHE A 214 -5.06 14.73 10.83
C PHE A 214 -5.85 15.99 10.50
N LYS A 215 -6.89 15.87 9.66
CA LYS A 215 -7.79 16.99 9.33
C LYS A 215 -8.39 17.62 10.60
N LYS A 216 -8.83 16.79 11.55
CA LYS A 216 -9.48 17.26 12.80
C LYS A 216 -8.50 17.87 13.81
N HIS A 217 -7.32 17.26 14.01
CA HIS A 217 -6.45 17.61 15.15
C HIS A 217 -5.22 18.43 14.77
N VAL A 218 -4.79 18.38 13.51
CA VAL A 218 -3.63 19.13 13.00
C VAL A 218 -4.08 20.31 12.13
N GLY A 219 -5.24 20.16 11.48
CA GLY A 219 -5.85 21.16 10.59
C GLY A 219 -6.71 22.25 11.23
N ASN A 220 -7.10 22.11 12.50
CA ASN A 220 -7.98 23.11 13.12
C ASN A 220 -7.25 24.45 13.27
N ARG A 221 -7.57 25.38 12.36
CA ARG A 221 -7.39 26.81 12.58
C ARG A 221 -8.27 27.18 13.77
N THR A 222 -7.70 27.57 14.90
CA THR A 222 -8.47 28.42 15.83
C THR A 222 -8.91 29.64 15.02
N LEU A 223 -10.19 30.04 15.11
CA LEU A 223 -10.71 31.21 14.37
C LEU A 223 -9.85 32.47 14.60
N ALA A 224 -9.23 32.59 15.78
CA ALA A 224 -8.25 33.62 16.12
C ALA A 224 -6.92 33.52 15.32
N ALA A 225 -6.44 32.31 15.03
CA ALA A 225 -5.23 32.09 14.22
C ALA A 225 -5.48 32.28 12.71
N ALA A 226 -6.71 32.05 12.25
CA ALA A 226 -7.11 32.35 10.87
C ALA A 226 -7.22 33.86 10.61
N ALA A 227 -7.63 34.65 11.61
CA ALA A 227 -7.77 36.11 11.50
C ALA A 227 -6.43 36.85 11.57
N LEU A 228 -5.39 36.24 12.16
CA LEU A 228 -4.03 36.81 12.28
C LEU A 228 -3.10 36.41 11.12
N ALA A 229 -3.49 35.43 10.31
CA ALA A 229 -2.73 35.00 9.14
C ALA A 229 -3.12 35.85 7.92
N GLU A 230 -2.79 37.14 7.95
CA GLU A 230 -2.69 37.95 6.74
C GLU A 230 -1.45 37.49 5.95
N GLY A 231 -1.62 36.46 5.14
CA GLY A 231 -0.54 35.86 4.38
C GLY A 231 -0.98 34.51 3.84
N ASN A 232 -1.16 34.46 2.53
CA ASN A 232 -1.58 33.28 1.76
C ASN A 232 -0.45 32.24 1.66
N GLU A 233 0.18 31.89 2.79
CA GLU A 233 1.18 30.82 2.84
C GLU A 233 0.44 29.50 3.03
N ASP A 234 0.44 28.69 1.97
CA ASP A 234 0.02 27.28 1.98
C ASP A 234 0.79 26.56 3.09
N ASP A 235 0.16 26.35 4.24
CA ASP A 235 0.74 25.69 5.42
C ASP A 235 0.85 24.17 5.24
N GLY A 236 0.84 23.68 4.00
CA GLY A 236 0.86 22.27 3.64
C GLY A 236 -0.46 21.56 3.95
N PHE A 237 -1.48 22.27 4.45
CA PHE A 237 -2.78 21.68 4.77
C PHE A 237 -3.51 21.20 3.51
N ASP A 238 -3.31 21.88 2.37
CA ASP A 238 -3.86 21.45 1.09
C ASP A 238 -3.34 20.07 0.67
N GLN A 239 -2.10 19.72 1.06
CA GLN A 239 -1.56 18.38 0.85
C GLN A 239 -2.34 17.32 1.64
N PHE A 240 -2.82 17.62 2.85
CA PHE A 240 -3.66 16.70 3.64
C PHE A 240 -5.03 16.53 3.04
N ILE A 241 -5.65 17.63 2.61
CA ILE A 241 -6.96 17.60 1.97
C ILE A 241 -6.85 16.78 0.67
N ALA A 242 -5.92 17.13 -0.21
CA ALA A 242 -5.71 16.44 -1.48
C ALA A 242 -5.39 14.95 -1.29
N THR A 243 -4.51 14.59 -0.34
CA THR A 243 -4.18 13.18 -0.07
C THR A 243 -5.38 12.42 0.49
N GLY A 244 -6.09 13.00 1.46
CA GLY A 244 -7.28 12.39 2.05
C GLY A 244 -8.41 12.20 1.03
N ASP A 245 -8.65 13.19 0.19
CA ASP A 245 -9.70 13.16 -0.82
C ASP A 245 -9.36 12.17 -1.94
N THR A 246 -8.08 12.08 -2.32
CA THR A 246 -7.57 11.09 -3.27
C THR A 246 -7.73 9.67 -2.74
N ILE A 247 -7.39 9.43 -1.47
CA ILE A 247 -7.58 8.12 -0.80
C ILE A 247 -9.07 7.77 -0.76
N LYS A 248 -9.92 8.73 -0.39
CA LYS A 248 -11.38 8.53 -0.33
C LYS A 248 -11.98 8.23 -1.71
N ALA A 249 -11.54 8.92 -2.76
CA ALA A 249 -11.97 8.66 -4.13
C ALA A 249 -11.56 7.25 -4.59
N HIS A 250 -10.32 6.83 -4.30
CA HIS A 250 -9.86 5.47 -4.60
C HIS A 250 -10.62 4.39 -3.82
N LYS A 251 -10.93 4.65 -2.54
CA LYS A 251 -11.76 3.77 -1.73
C LYS A 251 -13.12 3.51 -2.38
N VAL A 252 -13.82 4.57 -2.79
CA VAL A 252 -15.11 4.46 -3.47
C VAL A 252 -14.98 3.67 -4.78
N LYS A 253 -13.91 3.89 -5.55
CA LYS A 253 -13.66 3.16 -6.80
C LYS A 253 -13.46 1.65 -6.56
N ILE A 254 -12.67 1.28 -5.56
CA ILE A 254 -12.41 -0.12 -5.22
C ILE A 254 -13.68 -0.79 -4.67
N GLU A 255 -14.39 -0.15 -3.73
CA GLU A 255 -15.64 -0.69 -3.16
C GLU A 255 -16.71 -0.89 -4.24
N LYS A 256 -16.82 0.03 -5.21
CA LYS A 256 -17.72 -0.11 -6.37
C LYS A 256 -17.31 -1.28 -7.25
N GLY A 257 -16.02 -1.44 -7.55
CA GLY A 257 -15.50 -2.54 -8.35
C GLY A 257 -15.74 -3.91 -7.71
N GLU A 258 -15.50 -4.03 -6.40
CA GLU A 258 -15.76 -5.25 -5.64
C GLU A 258 -17.26 -5.61 -5.61
N ARG A 259 -18.15 -4.62 -5.54
CA ARG A 259 -19.60 -4.84 -5.60
C ARG A 259 -20.03 -5.40 -6.96
N LEU A 260 -19.55 -4.80 -8.05
CA LEU A 260 -19.86 -5.24 -9.41
C LEU A 260 -19.36 -6.67 -9.66
N ALA A 261 -18.14 -7.00 -9.22
CA ALA A 261 -17.59 -8.35 -9.34
C ALA A 261 -18.41 -9.40 -8.56
N LYS A 262 -18.92 -9.05 -7.37
CA LYS A 262 -19.81 -9.92 -6.59
C LYS A 262 -21.15 -10.15 -7.30
N GLU A 263 -21.74 -9.11 -7.87
CA GLU A 263 -23.00 -9.19 -8.63
C GLU A 263 -22.86 -10.05 -9.88
N GLU A 264 -21.75 -9.91 -10.61
CA GLU A 264 -21.46 -10.72 -11.80
C GLU A 264 -21.25 -12.19 -11.44
N LYS A 265 -20.46 -12.49 -10.39
CA LYS A 265 -20.27 -13.85 -9.89
C LYS A 265 -21.60 -14.48 -9.48
N ALA A 266 -22.47 -13.73 -8.79
CA ALA A 266 -23.80 -14.20 -8.42
C ALA A 266 -24.71 -14.44 -9.65
N ARG A 267 -24.57 -13.65 -10.72
CA ARG A 267 -25.28 -13.87 -11.98
C ARG A 267 -24.83 -15.17 -12.64
N LEU A 268 -23.53 -15.38 -12.78
CA LEU A 268 -22.95 -16.59 -13.38
C LEU A 268 -23.37 -17.87 -12.61
N LEU A 269 -23.39 -17.82 -11.28
CA LEU A 269 -23.88 -18.91 -10.43
C LEU A 269 -25.36 -19.21 -10.65
N ARG A 270 -26.22 -18.19 -10.85
CA ARG A 270 -27.64 -18.40 -11.16
C ARG A 270 -27.83 -19.00 -12.56
N ASP A 271 -27.02 -18.59 -13.52
CA ASP A 271 -27.07 -19.10 -14.89
C ASP A 271 -26.55 -20.54 -15.01
N SER A 272 -25.64 -20.97 -14.13
CA SER A 272 -25.20 -22.37 -14.05
C SER A 272 -26.25 -23.28 -13.42
N HIS A 273 -26.96 -22.81 -12.38
CA HIS A 273 -28.05 -23.56 -11.74
C HIS A 273 -29.31 -23.69 -12.61
N ARG A 274 -29.48 -22.85 -13.63
CA ARG A 274 -30.58 -22.97 -14.60
C ARG A 274 -30.28 -23.91 -15.77
N ARG A 275 -29.03 -24.34 -15.93
CA ARG A 275 -28.57 -25.18 -17.06
C ARG A 275 -28.22 -26.61 -16.64
N GLY A 276 -28.26 -26.93 -15.35
CA GLY A 276 -28.17 -28.30 -14.82
C GLY A 276 -29.53 -28.76 -14.33
#